data_AF-A0A8T5RK54-F1
#
_entry.id   AF-A0A8T5RK54-F1
#
_cell.length_a   1.000
_cell.length_b   1.000
_cell.length_c   1.000
_cell.angle_alpha   90.00
_cell.angle_beta   90.00
_cell.angle_gamma   90.00
#
_symmetry.space_group_name_H-M   'P 1'
#
loop_
_entity.id
_entity.type
_entity.pdbx_description
1 polymer ?
#
loop_
_entity_poly.entity_id
_entity_poly.type
_entity_poly.pdbx_seq_one_letter_code
_entity_poly.pdbx_strand_id
1 'polypeptide(L)'
;MIIICSFICDIDIFLNHFAKDNNHRNLFSHSIIPSLIIISIGILTNWIALIIAGIAYSLHILIDTFDWGVNLFYFNHKNIGFRLLYSNEEVKNILANFRNSTSFFDFRYYENKVIKLFEIVLFTLMISFVFLFAFEYLYVVIFYFIGLLLHILR
;
A
#
# COMPACT_ATOMS: atom_id res chain seq x y z
N MET A 1 -5.11 -9.64 -14.33
CA MET A 1 -5.92 -9.78 -13.10
C MET A 1 -5.11 -9.40 -11.85
N ILE A 2 -3.97 -10.04 -11.58
CA ILE A 2 -3.12 -9.76 -10.41
C ILE A 2 -2.78 -8.26 -10.27
N ILE A 3 -2.37 -7.60 -11.36
CA ILE A 3 -2.06 -6.16 -11.37
C ILE A 3 -3.28 -5.29 -11.04
N ILE A 4 -4.47 -5.65 -11.52
CA ILE A 4 -5.69 -4.90 -11.21
C ILE A 4 -6.08 -5.12 -9.74
N CYS A 5 -5.90 -6.35 -9.24
CA CYS A 5 -6.17 -6.69 -7.84
C CYS A 5 -5.24 -5.96 -6.86
N SER A 6 -3.98 -5.67 -7.24
CA SER A 6 -3.09 -4.88 -6.38
C SER A 6 -3.53 -3.42 -6.24
N PHE A 7 -4.16 -2.84 -7.27
CA PHE A 7 -4.69 -1.47 -7.19
C PHE A 7 -6.07 -1.37 -6.53
N ILE A 8 -6.87 -2.45 -6.54
CA ILE A 8 -8.22 -2.44 -5.97
C ILE A 8 -8.23 -2.07 -4.48
N CYS A 9 -7.20 -2.46 -3.74
CA CYS A 9 -7.08 -2.15 -2.31
C CYS A 9 -7.07 -0.63 -2.06
N ASP A 10 -6.42 0.13 -2.95
CA ASP A 10 -6.21 1.57 -2.83
C ASP A 10 -7.29 2.42 -3.53
N ILE A 11 -8.28 1.81 -4.20
CA ILE A 11 -9.41 2.55 -4.79
C ILE A 11 -10.22 3.27 -3.70
N ASP A 12 -10.16 2.78 -2.47
CA ASP A 12 -10.79 3.42 -1.32
C ASP A 12 -10.15 4.76 -0.93
N ILE A 13 -9.04 5.17 -1.56
CA ILE A 13 -8.50 6.53 -1.44
C ILE A 13 -9.52 7.60 -1.86
N PHE A 14 -10.40 7.29 -2.81
CA PHE A 14 -11.50 8.18 -3.21
C PHE A 14 -12.61 8.27 -2.15
N LEU A 15 -12.64 7.33 -1.22
CA LEU A 15 -13.58 7.25 -0.10
C LEU A 15 -12.96 7.75 1.22
N ASN A 16 -11.79 8.40 1.16
CA ASN A 16 -11.06 8.87 2.34
C ASN A 16 -11.89 9.76 3.27
N HIS A 17 -12.86 10.50 2.77
CA HIS A 17 -13.77 11.37 3.53
C HIS A 17 -14.69 10.61 4.49
N PHE A 18 -14.89 9.30 4.29
CA PHE A 18 -15.59 8.43 5.24
C PHE A 18 -14.67 7.86 6.32
N ALA A 19 -13.36 8.05 6.18
CA ALA A 19 -12.37 7.49 7.08
C ALA A 19 -12.05 8.46 8.22
N LYS A 20 -11.70 7.90 9.39
CA LYS A 20 -11.21 8.70 10.51
C LYS A 20 -9.97 9.48 10.07
N ASP A 21 -9.93 10.77 10.41
CA ASP A 21 -8.85 11.71 10.07
C ASP A 21 -8.61 11.87 8.56
N ASN A 22 -9.64 11.61 7.73
CA ASN A 22 -9.57 11.61 6.26
C ASN A 22 -8.47 10.68 5.69
N ASN A 23 -8.12 9.63 6.43
CA ASN A 23 -7.09 8.67 6.05
C ASN A 23 -7.73 7.34 5.65
N HIS A 24 -7.76 7.03 4.35
CA HIS A 24 -8.37 5.82 3.79
C HIS A 24 -7.86 4.52 4.43
N ARG A 25 -6.64 4.52 4.98
CA ARG A 25 -6.08 3.38 5.73
C ARG A 25 -6.84 3.01 7.01
N ASN A 26 -7.73 3.89 7.47
CA ASN A 26 -8.64 3.62 8.58
C ASN A 26 -9.99 3.04 8.10
N LEU A 27 -10.19 2.84 6.80
CA LEU A 27 -11.38 2.20 6.24
C LEU A 27 -11.32 0.68 6.43
N PHE A 28 -12.49 0.05 6.40
CA PHE A 28 -12.61 -1.40 6.50
C PHE A 28 -11.90 -2.14 5.35
N SER A 29 -11.86 -1.54 4.16
CA SER A 29 -11.09 -2.01 3.01
C SER A 29 -9.60 -2.14 3.34
N HIS A 30 -9.04 -1.23 4.14
CA HIS A 30 -7.65 -1.31 4.60
C HIS A 30 -7.48 -2.15 5.89
N SER A 31 -8.19 -3.28 5.98
CA SER A 31 -8.06 -4.27 7.05
C SER A 31 -7.83 -5.67 6.49
N ILE A 32 -7.30 -6.59 7.30
CA ILE A 32 -7.04 -7.98 6.91
C ILE A 32 -8.34 -8.77 6.64
N ILE A 33 -9.49 -8.24 7.05
CA ILE A 33 -10.77 -8.96 6.96
C ILE A 33 -11.18 -9.19 5.49
N PRO A 34 -11.25 -8.16 4.61
CA PRO A 34 -11.45 -8.35 3.19
C PRO A 34 -10.55 -9.42 2.55
N SER A 35 -9.26 -9.44 2.90
CA SER A 35 -8.32 -10.39 2.31
C SER A 35 -8.60 -11.83 2.75
N LEU A 36 -8.93 -12.05 4.04
CA LEU A 36 -9.34 -13.36 4.56
C LEU A 36 -10.63 -13.86 3.91
N ILE A 37 -11.59 -12.97 3.64
CA ILE A 37 -12.83 -13.32 2.92
C ILE A 37 -12.50 -13.77 1.49
N ILE A 38 -11.66 -13.02 0.77
CA ILE A 38 -11.25 -13.36 -0.60
C ILE A 38 -10.55 -14.72 -0.64
N ILE A 39 -9.61 -14.98 0.28
CA ILE A 39 -8.91 -16.27 0.39
C ILE A 39 -9.92 -17.39 0.65
N SER A 40 -10.84 -17.19 1.58
CA SER A 40 -11.85 -18.19 1.95
C SER A 40 -12.76 -18.55 0.78
N ILE A 41 -13.23 -17.55 0.02
CA ILE A 41 -14.00 -17.77 -1.21
C ILE A 41 -13.15 -18.53 -2.23
N GLY A 42 -11.89 -18.14 -2.42
CA GLY A 42 -10.95 -18.81 -3.33
C GLY A 42 -10.74 -20.29 -2.99
N ILE A 43 -10.65 -20.64 -1.71
CA ILE A 43 -10.56 -22.03 -1.24
C ILE A 43 -11.87 -22.78 -1.54
N LEU A 44 -13.02 -22.20 -1.20
CA LEU A 44 -14.33 -22.83 -1.40
C LEU A 44 -14.65 -23.08 -2.87
N THR A 45 -14.23 -22.19 -3.77
CA THR A 45 -14.42 -22.34 -5.22
C THR A 45 -13.25 -23.03 -5.92
N ASN A 46 -12.22 -23.46 -5.18
CA ASN A 46 -10.96 -24.00 -5.71
C ASN A 46 -10.32 -23.11 -6.80
N TRP A 47 -10.39 -21.80 -6.64
CA TRP A 47 -9.88 -20.82 -7.61
C TRP A 47 -8.56 -20.23 -7.15
N ILE A 48 -7.46 -20.81 -7.62
CA ILE A 48 -6.08 -20.45 -7.25
C ILE A 48 -5.79 -18.96 -7.45
N ALA A 49 -6.29 -18.37 -8.54
CA ALA A 49 -6.03 -16.95 -8.81
C ALA A 49 -6.69 -16.02 -7.77
N LEU A 50 -7.85 -16.40 -7.23
CA LEU A 50 -8.53 -15.66 -6.16
C LEU A 50 -7.77 -15.79 -4.83
N ILE A 51 -7.22 -16.97 -4.55
CA ILE A 51 -6.33 -17.20 -3.39
C ILE A 51 -5.09 -16.31 -3.49
N ILE A 52 -4.42 -16.29 -4.65
CA ILE A 52 -3.24 -15.43 -4.88
C ILE A 52 -3.59 -13.96 -4.71
N ALA A 53 -4.75 -13.51 -5.22
CA ALA A 53 -5.20 -12.13 -5.05
C ALA A 53 -5.43 -11.78 -3.57
N GLY A 54 -6.04 -12.68 -2.79
CA GLY A 54 -6.23 -12.47 -1.36
C GLY A 54 -4.91 -12.47 -0.55
N ILE A 55 -3.93 -13.29 -0.95
CA ILE A 55 -2.58 -13.26 -0.35
C ILE A 55 -1.88 -11.93 -0.68
N ALA A 56 -1.93 -11.47 -1.92
CA ALA A 56 -1.36 -10.20 -2.33
C ALA A 56 -1.96 -9.02 -1.56
N TYR A 57 -3.29 -9.01 -1.41
CA TYR A 57 -4.00 -8.03 -0.57
C TYR A 57 -3.49 -8.06 0.88
N SER A 58 -3.39 -9.27 1.46
CA SER A 58 -2.92 -9.45 2.84
C SER A 58 -1.51 -8.90 3.04
N LEU A 59 -0.60 -9.16 2.09
CA LEU A 59 0.77 -8.66 2.14
C LEU A 59 0.82 -7.13 2.07
N HIS A 60 0.01 -6.51 1.21
CA HIS A 60 -0.09 -5.06 1.13
C HIS A 60 -0.51 -4.46 2.49
N ILE A 61 -1.57 -4.95 3.13
CA ILE A 61 -2.02 -4.45 4.45
C ILE A 61 -0.95 -4.66 5.52
N LEU A 62 -0.25 -5.80 5.51
CA LEU A 62 0.80 -6.07 6.48
C LEU A 62 1.95 -5.08 6.35
N ILE A 63 2.41 -4.79 5.13
CA ILE A 63 3.43 -3.77 4.87
C ILE A 63 2.93 -2.42 5.37
N ASP A 64 1.68 -2.06 5.07
CA ASP A 64 1.08 -0.81 5.51
C ASP A 64 0.96 -0.71 7.05
N THR A 65 0.82 -1.86 7.73
CA THR A 65 0.88 -1.95 9.20
C THR A 65 2.26 -1.57 9.71
N PHE A 66 3.35 -2.02 9.08
CA PHE A 66 4.71 -1.67 9.48
C PHE A 66 5.04 -0.20 9.20
N ASP A 67 4.70 0.27 8.01
CA ASP A 67 5.05 1.61 7.54
C ASP A 67 4.20 2.69 8.24
N TRP A 68 2.88 2.50 8.25
CA TRP A 68 1.90 3.52 8.62
C TRP A 68 1.16 3.22 9.91
N GLY A 69 1.08 1.96 10.30
CA GLY A 69 0.19 1.50 11.36
C GLY A 69 -1.28 1.66 10.98
N VAL A 70 -1.88 0.57 10.51
CA VAL A 70 -3.29 0.52 10.09
C VAL A 70 -4.16 -0.14 11.15
N ASN A 71 -5.47 0.00 11.01
CA ASN A 71 -6.42 -0.71 11.85
C ASN A 71 -6.59 -2.15 11.34
N LEU A 72 -5.58 -3.00 11.62
CA LEU A 72 -5.42 -4.33 11.01
C LEU A 72 -6.68 -5.19 11.04
N PHE A 73 -7.41 -5.19 12.16
CA PHE A 73 -8.64 -5.98 12.32
C PHE A 73 -9.91 -5.13 12.26
N TYR A 74 -9.82 -3.84 11.98
CA TYR A 74 -10.90 -2.86 12.05
C TYR A 74 -11.54 -2.67 13.45
N PHE A 75 -11.39 -3.63 14.38
CA PHE A 75 -11.97 -3.61 15.72
C PHE A 75 -11.35 -2.54 16.63
N ASN A 76 -12.22 -1.84 17.39
CA ASN A 76 -11.85 -0.81 18.38
C ASN A 76 -11.13 0.43 17.84
N HIS A 77 -11.07 0.65 16.51
CA HIS A 77 -10.37 1.78 15.89
C HIS A 77 -8.93 1.97 16.40
N LYS A 78 -8.28 0.87 16.78
CA LYS A 78 -6.89 0.87 17.26
C LYS A 78 -5.98 0.53 16.11
N ASN A 79 -5.16 1.50 15.72
CA ASN A 79 -4.11 1.26 14.73
C ASN A 79 -3.00 0.45 15.39
N ILE A 80 -2.63 -0.66 14.76
CA ILE A 80 -1.58 -1.57 15.18
C ILE A 80 -0.42 -1.41 14.20
N GLY A 81 0.82 -1.48 14.68
CA GLY A 81 1.99 -1.40 13.82
C GLY A 81 3.15 -0.61 14.42
N PHE A 82 4.35 -0.85 13.90
CA PHE A 82 5.57 -0.17 14.33
C PHE A 82 5.60 1.31 13.92
N ARG A 83 4.85 1.68 12.87
CA ARG A 83 4.82 3.04 12.31
C ARG A 83 6.22 3.58 12.09
N LEU A 84 7.01 2.82 11.34
CA LEU A 84 8.43 3.12 11.12
C LEU A 84 8.67 4.52 10.56
N LEU A 85 7.64 5.14 9.96
CA LEU A 85 7.71 6.45 9.35
C LEU A 85 7.43 7.62 10.32
N TYR A 86 6.63 7.43 11.38
CA TYR A 86 6.22 8.53 12.28
C TYR A 86 5.72 8.08 13.67
N SER A 87 6.01 8.90 14.68
CA SER A 87 5.43 8.79 16.03
C SER A 87 4.13 9.60 16.18
N ASN A 88 3.30 9.26 17.19
CA ASN A 88 2.07 10.00 17.51
C ASN A 88 2.32 11.48 17.86
N GLU A 89 3.47 11.78 18.47
CA GLU A 89 3.86 13.13 18.86
C GLU A 89 4.33 13.95 17.66
N GLU A 90 5.06 13.33 16.74
CA GLU A 90 5.48 13.97 15.48
C GLU A 90 4.28 14.37 14.63
N VAL A 91 3.28 13.50 14.44
CA VAL A 91 2.08 13.83 13.64
C VAL A 91 1.36 15.07 14.16
N LYS A 92 1.24 15.22 15.49
CA LYS A 92 0.62 16.41 16.10
C LYS A 92 1.41 17.69 15.84
N ASN A 93 2.74 17.64 15.96
CA ASN A 93 3.60 18.81 15.73
C ASN A 93 3.72 19.16 14.23
N ILE A 94 3.60 18.19 13.34
CA ILE A 94 3.77 18.35 11.90
C ILE A 94 2.50 18.90 11.25
N LEU A 95 1.32 18.44 11.67
CA LEU A 95 0.02 19.01 11.25
C LEU A 95 -0.09 20.50 11.61
N ALA A 96 0.65 20.98 12.61
CA ALA A 96 0.71 22.38 12.99
C ALA A 96 1.66 23.22 12.11
N ASN A 97 2.68 22.61 11.48
CA ASN A 97 3.79 23.33 10.84
C ASN A 97 3.87 23.15 9.32
N PHE A 98 3.30 22.09 8.74
CA PHE A 98 3.32 21.86 7.30
C PHE A 98 1.99 22.26 6.66
N ARG A 99 2.06 23.17 5.67
CA ARG A 99 0.89 23.64 4.91
C ARG A 99 0.27 22.56 4.03
N ASN A 100 1.02 21.51 3.72
CA ASN A 100 0.56 20.35 2.97
C ASN A 100 1.09 19.08 3.64
N SER A 101 0.21 18.22 4.15
CA SER A 101 0.58 17.03 4.92
C SER A 101 1.22 15.93 4.05
N THR A 102 1.05 15.98 2.73
CA THR A 102 1.62 15.02 1.78
C THR A 102 3.13 15.16 1.63
N SER A 103 3.69 16.38 1.69
CA SER A 103 5.11 16.62 1.47
C SER A 103 6.03 16.10 2.59
N PHE A 104 5.49 15.88 3.79
CA PHE A 104 6.27 15.33 4.91
C PHE A 104 6.60 13.85 4.71
N PHE A 105 5.67 13.10 4.13
CA PHE A 105 5.87 11.69 3.84
C PHE A 105 6.98 11.51 2.81
N ASP A 106 6.91 12.24 1.70
CA ASP A 106 7.95 12.22 0.67
C ASP A 106 9.30 12.59 1.27
N PHE A 107 9.35 13.60 2.14
CA PHE A 107 10.58 14.01 2.80
C PHE A 107 11.20 12.88 3.63
N ARG A 108 10.47 12.29 4.58
CA ARG A 108 11.03 11.23 5.45
C ARG A 108 11.33 9.94 4.70
N TYR A 109 10.45 9.56 3.78
CA TYR A 109 10.59 8.35 2.98
C TYR A 109 11.81 8.45 2.05
N TYR A 110 11.96 9.58 1.33
CA TYR A 110 13.11 9.78 0.43
C TYR A 110 14.38 10.27 1.12
N GLU A 111 14.34 10.79 2.34
CA GLU A 111 15.55 11.07 3.12
C GLU A 111 16.15 9.83 3.77
N ASN A 112 15.34 8.80 4.07
CA ASN A 112 15.83 7.58 4.67
C ASN A 112 16.59 6.71 3.65
N LYS A 113 17.92 6.73 3.75
CA LYS A 113 18.82 5.97 2.85
C LYS A 113 18.56 4.46 2.85
N VAL A 114 18.11 3.90 3.97
CA VAL A 114 17.83 2.45 4.09
C VAL A 114 16.57 2.09 3.31
N ILE A 115 15.50 2.89 3.47
CA ILE A 115 14.24 2.70 2.73
C ILE A 115 14.50 2.82 1.23
N LYS A 116 15.24 3.85 0.82
CA LYS A 116 15.61 4.06 -0.59
C LYS A 116 16.43 2.89 -1.16
N LEU A 117 17.37 2.35 -0.40
CA LEU A 117 18.13 1.16 -0.82
C LEU A 117 17.21 -0.04 -1.00
N PHE A 118 16.30 -0.28 -0.05
CA PHE A 118 15.35 -1.38 -0.13
C PHE A 118 14.42 -1.26 -1.34
N GLU A 119 13.95 -0.04 -1.63
CA GLU A 119 13.12 0.25 -2.80
C GLU A 119 13.87 -0.03 -4.11
N ILE A 120 15.11 0.44 -4.25
CA ILE A 120 15.95 0.18 -5.44
C ILE A 120 16.16 -1.33 -5.63
N VAL A 121 16.43 -2.06 -4.55
CA VAL A 121 16.62 -3.52 -4.60
C VAL A 121 15.33 -4.21 -5.02
N LEU A 122 14.20 -3.89 -4.39
CA LEU A 122 12.90 -4.46 -4.73
C LEU A 122 12.50 -4.14 -6.17
N PHE A 123 12.71 -2.90 -6.62
CA PHE A 123 12.43 -2.49 -7.98
C PHE A 123 13.28 -3.27 -8.99
N THR A 124 14.59 -3.39 -8.75
CA THR A 124 15.51 -4.13 -9.62
C THR A 124 15.13 -5.62 -9.71
N LEU A 125 14.78 -6.21 -8.56
CA LEU A 125 14.30 -7.59 -8.51
C LEU A 125 12.98 -7.76 -9.27
N MET A 126 12.03 -6.85 -9.07
CA MET A 126 10.74 -6.86 -9.78
C MET A 126 10.94 -6.82 -11.29
N ILE A 127 11.74 -5.88 -11.80
CA ILE A 127 12.04 -5.77 -13.24
C ILE A 127 12.69 -7.05 -13.76
N SER A 128 13.66 -7.59 -13.02
CA SER A 128 14.35 -8.81 -13.38
C SER A 128 13.40 -10.01 -13.44
N PHE A 129 12.49 -10.14 -12.46
CA PHE A 129 11.47 -11.19 -12.45
C PHE A 129 10.47 -11.04 -13.60
N VAL A 130 10.01 -9.82 -13.90
CA VAL A 130 9.12 -9.58 -15.05
C VAL A 130 9.82 -9.96 -16.35
N PHE A 131 11.07 -9.55 -16.53
CA PHE A 131 11.83 -9.85 -17.74
C PHE A 131 12.07 -11.36 -17.94
N LEU A 132 12.37 -12.10 -16.86
CA LEU A 132 12.67 -13.53 -16.92
C LEU A 132 11.43 -14.43 -17.01
N PHE A 133 10.35 -14.07 -16.33
CA PHE A 133 9.21 -14.97 -16.13
C PHE A 133 7.87 -14.46 -16.70
N ALA A 134 7.79 -13.19 -17.09
CA ALA A 134 6.53 -12.54 -17.48
C ALA A 134 6.76 -11.47 -18.55
N PHE A 135 7.61 -11.78 -19.55
CA PHE A 135 8.07 -10.82 -20.55
C PHE A 135 6.92 -10.16 -21.31
N GLU A 136 5.83 -10.90 -21.54
CA GLU A 136 4.62 -10.39 -22.16
C GLU A 136 3.97 -9.24 -21.38
N TYR A 137 4.25 -9.07 -20.08
CA TYR A 137 3.73 -7.97 -19.25
C TYR A 137 4.67 -6.76 -19.16
N LEU A 138 5.79 -6.74 -19.91
CA LEU A 138 6.76 -5.64 -19.86
C LEU A 138 6.13 -4.27 -20.20
N TYR A 139 5.11 -4.25 -21.08
CA TYR A 139 4.39 -3.01 -21.39
C TYR A 139 3.74 -2.37 -20.16
N VAL A 140 3.28 -3.17 -19.19
CA VAL A 140 2.65 -2.67 -17.96
C VAL A 140 3.65 -1.91 -17.10
N VAL A 141 4.88 -2.41 -17.02
CA VAL A 141 6.00 -1.74 -16.35
C VAL A 141 6.32 -0.40 -17.03
N ILE A 142 6.27 -0.34 -18.36
CA ILE A 142 6.51 0.91 -19.10
C ILE A 142 5.40 1.92 -18.78
N PHE A 143 4.13 1.50 -18.74
CA PHE A 143 3.01 2.36 -18.37
C PHE A 143 3.08 2.84 -16.91
N TYR A 144 3.64 2.05 -16.00
CA TYR A 144 3.86 2.48 -14.61
C TYR A 144 4.70 3.76 -14.52
N PHE A 145 5.77 3.87 -15.33
CA PHE A 145 6.61 5.08 -15.35
C PHE A 145 5.87 6.33 -15.84
N ILE A 146 4.87 6.17 -16.72
CA ILE A 146 4.01 7.29 -17.13
C ILE A 146 3.17 7.77 -15.94
N GLY A 147 2.59 6.83 -15.18
CA GLY A 147 1.84 7.16 -13.95
C GLY A 147 2.72 7.83 -12.90
N LEU A 148 3.94 7.33 -12.70
CA LEU A 148 4.92 7.91 -11.78
C LEU A 148 5.31 9.33 -12.19
N LEU A 149 5.53 9.58 -13.49
CA LEU A 149 5.83 10.91 -14.00
C LEU A 149 4.69 11.90 -13.71
N LEU A 150 3.44 11.47 -13.95
CA LEU A 150 2.26 12.29 -13.64
C LEU A 150 2.11 12.58 -12.15
N HIS A 151 2.49 11.63 -11.28
CA HIS A 151 2.49 11.82 -9.84
C HIS A 151 3.53 12.85 -9.38
N ILE A 152 4.75 12.77 -9.93
CA ILE A 152 5.85 13.69 -9.59
C ILE A 152 5.59 15.12 -10.07
N LEU A 153 4.89 15.28 -11.19
CA LEU A 153 4.58 16.61 -11.77
C LEU A 153 3.43 17.36 -11.05
N ARG A 154 2.83 16.77 -10.01
CA ARG A 154 1.71 17.35 -9.26
C ARG A 154 2.18 18.09 -8.01
#